data_AF-A9RW61-F1
#
_entry.id   AF-A9RW61-F1
#
_cell.length_a   1.000
_cell.length_b   1.000
_cell.length_c   1.000
_cell.angle_alpha   90.00
_cell.angle_beta   90.00
_cell.angle_gamma   90.00
#
_symmetry.space_group_name_H-M   'P 1'
#
loop_
_entity.id
_entity.type
_entity.pdbx_description
1 polymer ?
#
loop_
_entity_poly.entity_id
_entity_poly.type
_entity_poly.pdbx_seq_one_letter_code
_entity_poly.pdbx_strand_id
1 'polypeptide(L)'
;MGKKAKKKAVAPPSTAAENGHVAGNGSSAAVYKDVAPDSTTPNFELRGMQKWISNYKSKRPGVEVLQRQIDQWMADYDARELQAKKDREAADAEDGWTVVVAKTGRKKTTDDSGIAVGAVSAEAAEDRGNKKRKKKENSALDFYRFQRHEARRNELLELQQRFEEDKKRVARLKAARKFRPF
;
A
#
# COMPACT_ATOMS: atom_id res chain seq x y z
N MET A 1 35.88 8.75 -32.51
CA MET A 1 35.78 8.11 -31.17
C MET A 1 34.57 7.17 -31.17
N GLY A 2 34.77 5.92 -31.58
CA GLY A 2 33.68 4.95 -31.76
C GLY A 2 33.30 4.22 -30.47
N LYS A 3 32.00 4.18 -30.14
CA LYS A 3 31.48 3.43 -28.99
C LYS A 3 31.21 1.98 -29.43
N LYS A 4 31.97 1.02 -28.89
CA LYS A 4 31.76 -0.41 -29.12
C LYS A 4 30.57 -0.91 -28.29
N ALA A 5 29.54 -1.43 -28.95
CA ALA A 5 28.45 -2.16 -28.33
C ALA A 5 28.91 -3.60 -28.01
N LYS A 6 28.86 -4.00 -26.73
CA LYS A 6 29.06 -5.40 -26.30
C LYS A 6 27.72 -6.14 -26.43
N LYS A 7 27.57 -6.97 -27.46
CA LYS A 7 26.49 -7.95 -27.56
C LYS A 7 26.82 -9.13 -26.64
N LYS A 8 25.98 -9.38 -25.63
CA LYS A 8 26.08 -10.56 -24.77
C LYS A 8 25.24 -11.67 -25.42
N ALA A 9 25.91 -12.69 -25.96
CA ALA A 9 25.28 -13.87 -26.53
C ALA A 9 24.68 -14.74 -25.40
N VAL A 10 23.41 -15.11 -25.55
CA VAL A 10 22.73 -16.13 -24.76
C VAL A 10 22.81 -17.43 -25.56
N ALA A 11 23.37 -18.48 -24.96
CA ALA A 11 23.48 -19.81 -25.56
C ALA A 11 22.11 -20.52 -25.59
N PRO A 12 21.80 -21.34 -26.61
CA PRO A 12 20.57 -22.13 -26.66
C PRO A 12 20.64 -23.36 -25.73
N PRO A 13 19.51 -23.84 -25.19
CA PRO A 13 19.48 -25.03 -24.35
C PRO A 13 19.69 -26.32 -25.17
N SER A 14 20.64 -27.12 -24.71
CA SER A 14 20.98 -28.46 -25.18
C SER A 14 19.79 -29.43 -25.10
N THR A 15 19.35 -29.94 -26.25
CA THR A 15 18.52 -31.13 -26.39
C THR A 15 19.38 -32.38 -26.22
N ALA A 16 19.21 -33.12 -25.12
CA ALA A 16 19.74 -34.47 -24.97
C ALA A 16 18.57 -35.47 -24.95
N ALA A 17 18.56 -36.31 -25.98
CA ALA A 17 17.70 -37.47 -26.09
C ALA A 17 18.28 -38.65 -25.29
N GLU A 18 17.39 -39.63 -25.06
CA GLU A 18 17.68 -41.05 -24.84
C GLU A 18 18.08 -41.48 -23.41
N ASN A 19 17.17 -42.17 -22.72
CA ASN A 19 17.15 -43.64 -22.70
C ASN A 19 16.06 -44.16 -21.77
N GLY A 20 15.25 -45.09 -22.30
CA GLY A 20 14.24 -45.81 -21.54
C GLY A 20 14.87 -46.81 -20.57
N HIS A 21 14.22 -46.98 -19.42
CA HIS A 21 14.39 -48.16 -18.59
C HIS A 21 13.04 -48.72 -18.20
N VAL A 22 12.82 -49.95 -18.65
CA VAL A 22 11.66 -50.80 -18.46
C VAL A 22 11.67 -51.28 -17.00
N ALA A 23 10.65 -50.89 -16.22
CA ALA A 23 10.36 -51.52 -14.94
C ALA A 23 9.23 -52.54 -15.14
N GLY A 24 9.62 -53.81 -15.33
CA GLY A 24 8.71 -54.93 -15.14
C GLY A 24 8.63 -55.26 -13.65
N ASN A 25 7.42 -55.27 -13.08
CA ASN A 25 7.13 -56.02 -11.87
C ASN A 25 5.77 -56.70 -12.05
N GLY A 26 5.78 -58.02 -11.98
CA GLY A 26 4.64 -58.88 -12.17
C GLY A 26 3.69 -58.95 -10.97
N SER A 27 2.43 -59.18 -11.33
CA SER A 27 1.41 -59.97 -10.62
C SER A 27 1.15 -59.75 -9.12
N SER A 28 -0.05 -59.26 -8.83
CA SER A 28 -0.99 -60.08 -8.04
C SER A 28 -2.42 -59.87 -8.56
N ALA A 29 -2.97 -60.96 -9.10
CA ALA A 29 -4.37 -61.06 -9.46
C ALA A 29 -5.21 -61.14 -8.18
N ALA A 30 -6.09 -60.17 -7.96
CA ALA A 30 -7.21 -60.30 -7.05
C ALA A 30 -8.49 -60.04 -7.85
N VAL A 31 -9.09 -61.16 -8.25
CA VAL A 31 -10.43 -61.24 -8.85
C VAL A 31 -11.44 -60.77 -7.82
N TYR A 32 -12.08 -59.63 -8.03
CA TYR A 32 -13.36 -59.31 -7.40
C TYR A 32 -14.41 -59.23 -8.49
N LYS A 33 -15.39 -60.14 -8.36
CA LYS A 33 -16.55 -60.30 -9.23
C LYS A 33 -17.41 -59.04 -9.26
N ASP A 34 -18.01 -58.83 -10.41
CA ASP A 34 -18.94 -57.77 -10.76
C ASP A 34 -20.03 -57.57 -9.70
N VAL A 35 -20.02 -56.40 -9.07
CA VAL A 35 -21.16 -55.79 -8.38
C VAL A 35 -21.36 -54.43 -9.03
N ALA A 36 -22.61 -54.16 -9.45
CA ALA A 36 -23.03 -52.98 -10.20
C ALA A 36 -22.50 -51.66 -9.59
N PRO A 37 -22.17 -50.64 -10.40
CA PRO A 37 -21.77 -49.33 -9.89
C PRO A 37 -23.02 -48.56 -9.42
N ASP A 38 -23.49 -48.85 -8.22
CA ASP A 38 -24.38 -47.92 -7.52
C ASP A 38 -23.57 -46.64 -7.27
N SER A 39 -23.88 -45.61 -8.04
CA SER A 39 -23.20 -44.31 -8.10
C SER A 39 -23.46 -43.44 -6.86
N THR A 40 -23.26 -44.00 -5.68
CA THR A 40 -23.17 -43.25 -4.43
C THR A 40 -21.72 -43.32 -3.99
N THR A 41 -20.84 -42.57 -4.67
CA THR A 41 -19.54 -42.24 -4.07
C THR A 41 -19.83 -41.46 -2.80
N PRO A 42 -19.58 -42.01 -1.60
CA PRO A 42 -19.71 -41.22 -0.39
C PRO A 42 -18.69 -40.08 -0.57
N ASN A 43 -19.16 -38.84 -0.47
CA ASN A 43 -18.26 -37.70 -0.40
C ASN A 43 -17.44 -37.88 0.90
N PHE A 44 -16.32 -38.59 0.79
CA PHE A 44 -15.43 -38.88 1.89
C PHE A 44 -14.68 -37.60 2.21
N GLU A 45 -15.36 -36.72 2.93
CA GLU A 45 -14.71 -35.61 3.59
C GLU A 45 -13.60 -36.18 4.46
N LEU A 46 -12.36 -35.81 4.17
CA LEU A 46 -11.23 -36.12 5.03
C LEU A 46 -11.58 -35.58 6.42
N ARG A 47 -11.58 -36.44 7.44
CA ARG A 47 -11.89 -36.10 8.84
C ARG A 47 -10.67 -36.29 9.72
N GLY A 48 -10.67 -35.61 10.87
CA GLY A 48 -9.60 -35.70 11.87
C GLY A 48 -8.22 -35.37 11.30
N MET A 49 -7.22 -36.19 11.64
CA MET A 49 -5.82 -35.96 11.32
C MET A 49 -5.53 -35.88 9.81
N GLN A 50 -6.20 -36.69 8.98
CA GLN A 50 -6.00 -36.68 7.54
C GLN A 50 -6.42 -35.35 6.91
N LYS A 51 -7.50 -34.73 7.40
CA LYS A 51 -7.90 -33.38 7.01
C LYS A 51 -6.81 -32.36 7.30
N TRP A 52 -6.20 -32.45 8.48
CA TRP A 52 -5.21 -31.48 8.94
C TRP A 52 -3.91 -31.62 8.16
N ILE A 53 -3.46 -32.85 7.88
CA ILE A 53 -2.29 -33.12 7.05
C ILE A 53 -2.54 -32.64 5.61
N SER A 54 -3.72 -32.92 5.04
CA SER A 54 -4.10 -32.44 3.71
C SER A 54 -4.10 -30.90 3.65
N ASN A 55 -4.78 -30.24 4.59
CA ASN A 55 -4.79 -28.78 4.70
C ASN A 55 -3.39 -28.18 4.87
N TYR A 56 -2.52 -28.82 5.66
CA TYR A 56 -1.15 -28.37 5.87
C TYR A 56 -0.34 -28.41 4.57
N LYS A 57 -0.47 -29.49 3.78
CA LYS A 57 0.17 -29.62 2.47
C LYS A 57 -0.40 -28.62 1.46
N SER A 58 -1.72 -28.46 1.40
CA SER A 58 -2.38 -27.53 0.49
C SER A 58 -2.05 -26.07 0.77
N LYS A 59 -1.82 -25.69 2.04
CA LYS A 59 -1.39 -24.33 2.42
C LYS A 59 0.06 -24.01 2.03
N ARG A 60 0.85 -25.01 1.67
CA ARG A 60 2.27 -24.87 1.32
C ARG A 60 2.55 -25.52 -0.02
N PRO A 61 1.96 -24.97 -1.11
CA PRO A 61 2.37 -25.39 -2.44
C PRO A 61 3.88 -25.13 -2.59
N GLY A 62 4.55 -25.97 -3.39
CA GLY A 62 5.95 -25.75 -3.73
C GLY A 62 6.14 -24.37 -4.39
N VAL A 63 7.33 -23.80 -4.24
CA VAL A 63 7.65 -22.43 -4.70
C VAL A 63 7.30 -22.23 -6.18
N GLU A 64 7.56 -23.23 -7.03
CA GLU A 64 7.24 -23.17 -8.46
C GLU A 64 5.74 -23.07 -8.74
N VAL A 65 4.92 -23.80 -7.98
CA VAL A 65 3.46 -23.79 -8.14
C VAL A 65 2.90 -22.45 -7.70
N LEU A 66 3.40 -21.93 -6.58
CA LEU A 66 3.00 -20.62 -6.08
C LEU A 66 3.36 -19.51 -7.08
N GLN A 67 4.56 -19.55 -7.66
CA GLN A 67 4.98 -18.56 -8.66
C GLN A 67 4.06 -18.57 -9.87
N ARG A 68 3.73 -19.75 -10.42
CA ARG A 68 2.79 -19.87 -11.55
C ARG A 68 1.42 -19.29 -11.23
N GLN A 69 0.92 -19.51 -10.02
CA GLN A 69 -0.37 -18.95 -9.58
C GLN A 69 -0.31 -17.41 -9.50
N ILE A 70 0.78 -16.86 -8.97
CA ILE A 70 1.00 -15.41 -8.91
C ILE A 70 1.08 -14.83 -10.33
N ASP A 71 1.86 -15.44 -11.21
CA ASP A 71 2.05 -14.97 -12.58
C ASP A 71 0.72 -14.98 -13.36
N GLN A 72 -0.09 -16.03 -13.21
CA GLN A 72 -1.43 -16.10 -13.78
C GLN A 72 -2.35 -15.01 -13.22
N TRP A 73 -2.35 -14.83 -11.89
CA TRP A 73 -3.18 -13.82 -11.25
C TRP A 73 -2.80 -12.39 -11.66
N MET A 74 -1.50 -12.09 -11.75
CA MET A 74 -0.99 -10.80 -12.22
C MET A 74 -1.37 -10.56 -13.67
N ALA A 75 -1.21 -11.57 -14.54
CA ALA A 75 -1.59 -11.45 -15.95
C ALA A 75 -3.10 -11.17 -16.14
N ASP A 76 -3.95 -11.89 -15.38
CA ASP A 76 -5.40 -11.67 -15.41
C ASP A 76 -5.79 -10.29 -14.86
N TYR A 77 -5.11 -9.81 -13.82
CA TYR A 77 -5.32 -8.50 -13.24
C TYR A 77 -4.92 -7.38 -14.22
N ASP A 78 -3.73 -7.47 -14.80
CA ASP A 78 -3.22 -6.49 -15.76
C ASP A 78 -4.12 -6.44 -17.01
N ALA A 79 -4.62 -7.59 -17.47
CA ALA A 79 -5.58 -7.65 -18.57
C ALA A 79 -6.89 -6.91 -18.26
N ARG A 80 -7.44 -7.08 -17.04
CA ARG A 80 -8.64 -6.37 -16.60
C ARG A 80 -8.41 -4.87 -16.46
N GLU A 81 -7.29 -4.46 -15.87
CA GLU A 81 -6.93 -3.04 -15.73
C GLU A 81 -6.72 -2.37 -17.09
N LEU A 82 -6.06 -3.06 -18.02
CA LEU A 82 -5.87 -2.55 -19.38
C LEU A 82 -7.22 -2.39 -20.09
N GLN A 83 -8.14 -3.35 -19.93
CA GLN A 83 -9.47 -3.25 -20.51
C GLN A 83 -10.26 -2.09 -19.88
N ALA A 84 -10.25 -1.96 -18.56
CA ALA A 84 -10.91 -0.85 -17.87
C ALA A 84 -10.35 0.52 -18.29
N LYS A 85 -9.03 0.63 -18.53
CA LYS A 85 -8.41 1.85 -19.06
C LYS A 85 -8.87 2.15 -20.48
N LYS A 86 -8.90 1.15 -21.36
CA LYS A 86 -9.41 1.31 -22.72
C LYS A 86 -10.88 1.73 -22.74
N ASP A 87 -11.71 1.12 -21.89
CA ASP A 87 -13.14 1.45 -21.80
C ASP A 87 -13.35 2.88 -21.28
N ARG A 88 -12.51 3.34 -20.33
CA ARG A 88 -12.49 4.74 -19.87
C ARG A 88 -12.04 5.71 -20.97
N GLU A 89 -10.94 5.40 -21.65
CA GLU A 89 -10.45 6.22 -22.77
C GLU A 89 -11.48 6.29 -23.92
N ALA A 90 -12.22 5.21 -24.17
CA ALA A 90 -13.32 5.20 -25.13
C ALA A 90 -14.50 6.07 -24.67
N ALA A 91 -14.89 5.98 -23.39
CA ALA A 91 -15.94 6.83 -22.81
C ALA A 91 -15.57 8.33 -22.86
N ASP A 92 -14.31 8.67 -22.54
CA ASP A 92 -13.78 10.03 -22.59
C ASP A 92 -13.65 10.56 -24.04
N ALA A 93 -13.58 9.69 -25.05
CA ALA A 93 -13.56 10.08 -26.46
C ALA A 93 -14.96 10.36 -27.02
N GLU A 94 -16.00 9.70 -26.50
CA GLU A 94 -17.40 9.95 -26.90
C GLU A 94 -17.96 11.22 -26.25
N ASP A 95 -17.59 11.49 -25.00
CA ASP A 95 -17.97 12.71 -24.30
C ASP A 95 -16.94 13.80 -24.63
N GLY A 96 -17.23 14.65 -25.62
CA GLY A 96 -16.31 15.58 -26.31
C GLY A 96 -15.59 16.67 -25.48
N TRP A 97 -15.31 16.43 -24.21
CA TRP A 97 -14.52 17.24 -23.29
C TRP A 97 -13.29 16.47 -22.81
N THR A 98 -12.13 16.71 -23.44
CA THR A 98 -10.86 16.11 -23.00
C THR A 98 -10.41 16.70 -21.65
N VAL A 99 -10.22 15.86 -20.63
CA VAL A 99 -9.63 16.26 -19.34
C VAL A 99 -8.16 16.67 -19.54
N VAL A 100 -7.86 17.95 -19.31
CA VAL A 100 -6.47 18.45 -19.37
C VAL A 100 -5.68 17.93 -18.17
N VAL A 101 -4.86 16.91 -18.39
CA VAL A 101 -3.88 16.45 -17.40
C VAL A 101 -2.79 17.53 -17.26
N ALA A 102 -2.78 18.22 -16.12
CA ALA A 102 -1.77 19.23 -15.84
C ALA A 102 -0.36 18.60 -15.83
N LYS A 103 0.58 19.22 -16.56
CA LYS A 103 1.96 18.74 -16.70
C LYS A 103 2.61 18.46 -15.34
N THR A 104 3.12 17.25 -15.23
CA THR A 104 3.78 16.60 -14.10
C THR A 104 4.94 17.44 -13.55
N GLY A 105 4.81 17.85 -12.29
CA GLY A 105 5.86 18.53 -11.52
C GLY A 105 5.56 18.65 -10.02
N ARG A 106 4.30 18.43 -9.62
CA ARG A 106 3.89 18.40 -8.22
C ARG A 106 3.21 17.07 -7.94
N LYS A 107 3.86 16.19 -7.15
CA LYS A 107 3.21 14.99 -6.62
C LYS A 107 2.02 15.43 -5.77
N LYS A 108 0.81 15.35 -6.32
CA LYS A 108 -0.42 15.32 -5.52
C LYS A 108 -0.74 13.85 -5.31
N THR A 109 -1.01 13.47 -4.06
CA THR A 109 -1.53 12.15 -3.66
C THR A 109 -3.01 12.03 -4.07
N THR A 110 -3.28 12.26 -5.35
CA THR A 110 -4.59 12.07 -5.95
C THR A 110 -4.48 10.76 -6.70
N ASP A 111 -5.12 9.72 -6.17
CA ASP A 111 -5.28 8.47 -6.90
C ASP A 111 -6.29 8.70 -8.04
N ASP A 112 -6.16 7.86 -9.07
CA ASP A 112 -6.76 7.95 -10.41
C ASP A 112 -8.31 7.87 -10.44
N SER A 113 -8.95 7.87 -9.27
CA SER A 113 -10.40 7.96 -9.07
C SER A 113 -10.87 9.37 -8.71
N GLY A 114 -9.98 10.37 -8.72
CA GLY A 114 -10.30 11.75 -8.32
C GLY A 114 -10.55 11.92 -6.82
N ILE A 115 -10.47 10.85 -6.03
CA ILE A 115 -10.63 10.87 -4.58
C ILE A 115 -9.24 10.91 -3.96
N ALA A 116 -8.91 12.03 -3.31
CA ALA A 116 -7.67 12.13 -2.53
C ALA A 116 -7.74 11.14 -1.35
N VAL A 117 -6.87 10.11 -1.35
CA VAL A 117 -6.78 9.09 -0.28
C VAL A 117 -6.19 9.63 1.03
N GLY A 118 -6.02 10.96 1.14
CA GLY A 118 -6.07 11.63 2.43
C GLY A 118 -7.49 12.12 2.65
N ALA A 119 -8.39 11.26 3.13
CA ALA A 119 -9.68 11.67 3.66
C ALA A 119 -9.44 12.57 4.89
N VAL A 120 -9.10 13.84 4.62
CA VAL A 120 -9.37 14.89 5.55
C VAL A 120 -10.88 14.88 5.74
N SER A 121 -11.32 14.66 6.97
CA SER A 121 -12.70 14.97 7.36
C SER A 121 -13.07 16.34 6.79
N ALA A 122 -14.34 16.54 6.46
CA ALA A 122 -14.83 17.85 5.99
C ALA A 122 -14.31 18.98 6.91
N GLU A 123 -14.25 18.73 8.22
CA GLU A 123 -13.63 19.59 9.23
C GLU A 123 -12.14 19.88 8.98
N ALA A 124 -11.31 18.87 8.68
CA ALA A 124 -9.89 19.08 8.40
C ALA A 124 -9.65 19.79 7.05
N ALA A 125 -10.57 19.66 6.09
CA ALA A 125 -10.57 20.44 4.85
C ALA A 125 -10.96 21.90 5.10
N GLU A 126 -12.00 22.14 5.89
CA GLU A 126 -12.44 23.47 6.33
C GLU A 126 -11.39 24.17 7.19
N ASP A 127 -10.74 23.48 8.12
CA ASP A 127 -9.65 24.00 8.93
C ASP A 127 -8.46 24.45 8.09
N ARG A 128 -8.11 23.66 7.06
CA ARG A 128 -7.06 24.04 6.11
C ARG A 128 -7.49 25.24 5.26
N GLY A 129 -8.76 25.34 4.91
CA GLY A 129 -9.36 26.50 4.23
C GLY A 129 -9.30 27.75 5.10
N ASN A 130 -9.74 27.65 6.35
CA ASN A 130 -9.76 28.74 7.32
C ASN A 130 -8.36 29.21 7.72
N LYS A 131 -7.39 28.29 7.91
CA LYS A 131 -5.98 28.66 8.15
C LYS A 131 -5.39 29.43 6.97
N LYS A 132 -5.72 29.07 5.72
CA LYS A 132 -5.27 29.80 4.54
C LYS A 132 -5.93 31.18 4.42
N ARG A 133 -7.23 31.29 4.71
CA ARG A 133 -7.96 32.56 4.75
C ARG A 133 -7.39 33.50 5.81
N LYS A 134 -7.22 33.02 7.05
CA LYS A 134 -6.59 33.77 8.16
C LYS A 134 -5.17 34.20 7.84
N LYS A 135 -4.37 33.34 7.20
CA LYS A 135 -3.00 33.72 6.78
C LYS A 135 -3.01 34.81 5.71
N LYS A 136 -3.97 34.78 4.77
CA LYS A 136 -4.13 35.80 3.73
C LYS A 136 -4.62 37.13 4.31
N GLU A 137 -5.56 37.07 5.25
CA GLU A 137 -6.06 38.22 6.00
C GLU A 137 -4.96 38.86 6.86
N ASN A 138 -4.24 38.07 7.67
CA ASN A 138 -3.13 38.57 8.48
C ASN A 138 -1.96 39.10 7.61
N SER A 139 -1.73 38.51 6.43
CA SER A 139 -0.73 39.07 5.50
C SER A 139 -1.15 40.40 4.87
N ALA A 140 -2.45 40.70 4.83
CA ALA A 140 -2.96 41.99 4.39
C ALA A 140 -2.86 43.05 5.51
N LEU A 141 -2.93 42.63 6.78
CA LEU A 141 -2.73 43.51 7.94
C LEU A 141 -1.25 43.86 8.16
N ASP A 142 -0.34 42.92 7.92
CA ASP A 142 1.12 43.09 8.10
C ASP A 142 1.84 43.49 6.81
N PHE A 143 1.42 44.60 6.19
CA PHE A 143 2.02 45.10 4.95
C PHE A 143 3.50 45.44 5.12
N TYR A 144 3.89 46.00 6.27
CA TYR A 144 5.25 46.49 6.50
C TYR A 144 6.13 45.53 7.28
N ARG A 145 7.44 45.61 7.02
CA ARG A 145 8.44 44.80 7.75
C ARG A 145 8.51 45.17 9.23
N PHE A 146 8.37 46.45 9.58
CA PHE A 146 8.44 46.89 10.98
C PHE A 146 7.31 46.31 11.83
N GLN A 147 6.09 46.20 11.28
CA GLN A 147 4.93 45.58 11.96
C GLN A 147 5.25 44.15 12.40
N ARG A 148 5.84 43.34 11.51
CA ARG A 148 6.27 41.97 11.82
C ARG A 148 7.38 41.91 12.87
N HIS A 149 8.30 42.88 12.85
CA HIS A 149 9.37 42.96 13.84
C HIS A 149 8.85 43.40 15.22
N GLU A 150 7.90 44.33 15.26
CA GLU A 150 7.25 44.80 16.49
C GLU A 150 6.36 43.74 17.10
N ALA A 151 5.54 43.05 16.29
CA ALA A 151 4.71 41.94 16.74
C ALA A 151 5.56 40.85 17.42
N ARG A 152 6.68 40.46 16.80
CA ARG A 152 7.63 39.50 17.40
C ARG A 152 8.25 40.04 18.69
N ARG A 153 8.66 41.32 18.72
CA ARG A 153 9.21 41.91 19.96
C ARG A 153 8.19 41.91 21.09
N ASN A 154 6.94 42.26 20.79
CA ASN A 154 5.86 42.30 21.78
C ASN A 154 5.56 40.90 22.33
N GLU A 155 5.52 39.88 21.46
CA GLU A 155 5.37 38.48 21.88
C GLU A 155 6.51 38.02 22.81
N LEU A 156 7.77 38.38 22.51
CA LEU A 156 8.90 38.08 23.39
C LEU A 156 8.79 38.81 24.74
N LEU A 157 8.38 40.07 24.75
CA LEU A 157 8.21 40.84 25.98
C LEU A 157 7.10 40.26 26.86
N GLU A 158 5.97 39.88 26.27
CA GLU A 158 4.87 39.23 26.98
C GLU A 158 5.31 37.89 27.59
N LEU A 159 6.04 37.07 26.84
CA LEU A 159 6.60 35.81 27.34
C LEU A 159 7.54 36.03 28.52
N GLN A 160 8.41 37.04 28.46
CA GLN A 160 9.31 37.39 29.56
C GLN A 160 8.54 37.82 30.82
N GLN A 161 7.53 38.68 30.67
CA GLN A 161 6.68 39.12 31.78
C GLN A 161 5.98 37.93 32.46
N ARG A 162 5.34 37.06 31.68
CA ARG A 162 4.68 35.85 32.20
C ARG A 162 5.68 34.92 32.91
N PHE A 163 6.87 34.77 32.36
CA PHE A 163 7.91 33.94 32.96
C PHE A 163 8.40 34.51 34.30
N GLU A 164 8.55 35.83 34.41
CA GLU A 164 8.91 36.48 35.68
C GLU A 164 7.82 36.32 36.74
N GLU A 165 6.54 36.46 36.36
CA GLU A 165 5.41 36.21 37.24
C GLU A 165 5.38 34.76 37.74
N ASP A 166 5.58 33.81 36.84
CA ASP A 166 5.63 32.39 37.15
C ASP A 166 6.81 32.08 38.07
N LYS A 167 7.99 32.66 37.81
CA LYS A 167 9.17 32.54 38.69
C LYS A 167 8.87 33.06 40.08
N LYS A 168 8.21 34.23 40.20
CA LYS A 168 7.75 34.79 41.49
C LYS A 168 6.72 33.89 42.17
N ARG A 169 5.80 33.27 41.42
CA ARG A 169 4.79 32.34 41.96
C ARG A 169 5.44 31.07 42.50
N VAL A 170 6.34 30.46 41.73
CA VAL A 170 7.08 29.26 42.13
C VAL A 170 7.97 29.53 43.35
N ALA A 171 8.62 30.69 43.41
CA ALA A 171 9.41 31.09 44.57
C ALA A 171 8.56 31.18 45.85
N ARG A 172 7.37 31.81 45.76
CA ARG A 172 6.40 31.87 46.88
C ARG A 172 5.95 30.48 47.33
N LEU A 173 5.62 29.60 46.38
CA LEU A 173 5.22 28.23 46.69
C LEU A 173 6.35 27.42 47.32
N LYS A 174 7.58 27.56 46.82
CA LYS A 174 8.77 26.91 47.40
C LYS A 174 9.02 27.39 48.84
N ALA A 175 8.89 28.69 49.09
CA ALA A 175 9.06 29.26 50.43
C ALA A 175 7.95 28.81 51.41
N ALA A 176 6.70 28.71 50.94
CA ALA A 176 5.58 28.22 51.74
C ALA A 176 5.61 26.70 51.98
N ARG A 177 6.34 25.95 51.16
CA ARG A 177 6.38 24.49 51.25
C ARG A 177 7.24 24.06 52.44
N LYS A 178 6.62 23.40 53.42
CA LYS A 178 7.32 22.70 54.52
C LYS A 178 7.88 21.39 54.00
N PHE A 179 9.09 21.44 53.43
CA PHE A 179 9.78 20.27 52.91
C PHE A 179 10.13 19.29 54.04
N ARG A 180 9.71 18.03 53.92
CA ARG A 180 10.04 16.94 54.86
C ARG A 180 10.98 15.97 54.12
N PRO A 181 12.29 16.00 54.42
CA PRO A 181 13.32 15.28 53.67
C PRO A 181 13.51 13.80 54.06
N PHE A 182 12.77 13.31 55.05
CA PHE A 182 12.78 11.94 55.52
C PHE A 182 11.34 11.41 55.52
#